data_AF-A0A7X6AVM0-F1
#
_entry.id   AF-A0A7X6AVM0-F1
#
_cell.length_a   1.000
_cell.length_b   1.000
_cell.length_c   1.000
_cell.angle_alpha   90.00
_cell.angle_beta   90.00
_cell.angle_gamma   90.00
#
_symmetry.space_group_name_H-M   'P 1'
#
loop_
_entity.id
_entity.type
_entity.pdbx_description
1 polymer ?
#
loop_
_entity_poly.entity_id
_entity_poly.type
_entity_poly.pdbx_seq_one_letter_code
_entity_poly.pdbx_strand_id
1 'polypeptide(L)'
;MAIRVRIDDVDWLVDVGHGSVAITEPLRIDEQAGSVVQMGTEFRLATRGEWRVLQYKPKGRDWRDAYRMKIKDRAISDWNTWREELPPDADPVVPRKRRRGVENGQVTLVANLFRSIIGGEETVKHVRDEAELIEIMTTYWGESAPIVGYER
;
A
#
# COMPACT_ATOMS: atom_id res chain seq x y z
N MET A 1 -3.09 3.34 9.14
CA MET A 1 -2.25 3.25 10.36
C MET A 1 -0.83 2.95 9.92
N ALA A 2 0.16 3.59 10.53
CA ALA A 2 1.57 3.26 10.37
C ALA A 2 2.22 3.27 11.75
N ILE A 3 3.34 2.58 11.92
CA ILE A 3 4.02 2.39 13.20
C ILE A 3 5.36 3.12 13.15
N ARG A 4 5.65 3.88 14.20
CA ARG A 4 7.00 4.39 14.49
C ARG A 4 7.69 3.42 15.43
N VAL A 5 8.86 2.93 15.06
CA VAL A 5 9.71 2.09 15.91
C VAL A 5 11.01 2.82 16.20
N ARG A 6 11.38 2.90 17.47
CA ARG A 6 12.65 3.48 17.91
C ARG A 6 13.67 2.37 18.15
N ILE A 7 14.81 2.42 17.48
CA ILE A 7 15.95 1.50 17.67
C ILE A 7 17.22 2.34 17.67
N ASP A 8 18.05 2.21 18.71
CA ASP A 8 19.33 2.94 18.86
C ASP A 8 19.21 4.45 18.59
N ASP A 9 18.22 5.08 19.22
CA ASP A 9 17.88 6.51 19.06
C ASP A 9 17.44 6.95 17.65
N VAL A 10 17.24 6.00 16.73
CA VAL A 10 16.73 6.25 15.37
C VAL A 10 15.26 5.89 15.28
N ASP A 11 14.45 6.82 14.76
CA ASP A 11 13.05 6.59 14.44
C ASP A 11 12.89 5.95 13.05
N TRP A 12 12.11 4.87 12.99
CA TRP A 12 11.83 4.11 11.77
C TRP A 12 10.33 4.07 11.52
N LEU A 13 9.93 4.29 10.26
CA LEU A 13 8.60 4.04 9.74
C LEU A 13 8.49 2.56 9.36
N VAL A 14 7.53 1.89 9.98
CA VAL A 14 7.10 0.53 9.64
C VAL A 14 5.64 0.57 9.23
N ASP A 15 5.33 -0.01 8.07
CA ASP A 15 3.96 -0.16 7.58
C ASP A 15 3.80 -1.48 6.83
N VAL A 16 3.01 -2.38 7.42
CA VAL A 16 2.63 -3.67 6.84
C VAL A 16 1.16 -3.72 6.41
N GLY A 17 0.40 -2.64 6.63
CA GLY A 17 -1.04 -2.56 6.42
C GLY A 17 -1.46 -1.70 5.22
N HIS A 18 -0.54 -0.95 4.62
CA HIS A 18 -0.87 -0.15 3.44
C HIS A 18 -1.24 -1.02 2.25
N GLY A 19 -2.52 -0.98 1.86
CA GLY A 19 -3.05 -1.85 0.80
C GLY A 19 -2.73 -1.41 -0.63
N SER A 20 -1.78 -0.50 -0.85
CA SER A 20 -1.29 -0.11 -2.18
C SER A 20 0.20 -0.45 -2.30
N VAL A 21 0.93 0.24 -3.19
CA VAL A 21 2.40 0.18 -3.24
C VAL A 21 2.96 0.55 -1.87
N ALA A 22 3.62 -0.41 -1.23
CA ALA A 22 4.08 -0.28 0.14
C ALA A 22 5.51 -0.80 0.29
N ILE A 23 6.18 -0.28 1.32
CA ILE A 23 7.50 -0.73 1.76
C ILE A 23 7.43 -2.17 2.30
N THR A 24 8.55 -2.88 2.23
CA THR A 24 8.80 -4.15 2.94
C THR A 24 9.84 -4.03 4.03
N GLU A 25 10.69 -3.02 3.94
CA GLU A 25 11.72 -2.74 4.93
C GLU A 25 11.45 -1.38 5.58
N PRO A 26 11.75 -1.22 6.88
CA PRO A 26 11.58 0.03 7.58
C PRO A 26 12.33 1.19 6.91
N LEU A 27 11.72 2.37 6.87
CA LEU A 27 12.40 3.59 6.41
C LEU A 27 12.77 4.47 7.59
N ARG A 28 13.98 5.02 7.60
CA ARG A 28 14.36 6.02 8.61
C ARG A 28 13.45 7.24 8.49
N ILE A 29 12.96 7.73 9.62
CA ILE A 29 12.23 9.00 9.72
C ILE A 29 13.28 10.09 9.91
N ASP A 30 14.01 10.35 8.83
CA ASP A 30 15.13 11.29 8.78
C ASP A 30 15.11 11.97 7.41
N GLU A 31 15.19 13.31 7.39
CA GLU A 31 15.15 14.10 6.16
C GLU A 31 16.40 13.90 5.30
N GLN A 32 17.50 13.44 5.91
CA GLN A 32 18.77 13.15 5.23
C GLN A 32 18.87 11.70 4.74
N ALA A 33 17.91 10.82 5.04
CA ALA A 33 17.97 9.39 4.71
C ALA A 33 17.95 9.08 3.20
N GLY A 34 17.59 10.03 2.34
CA GLY A 34 17.52 9.83 0.89
C GLY A 34 16.43 8.84 0.46
N SER A 35 16.68 8.11 -0.63
CA SER A 35 15.80 7.06 -1.14
C SER A 35 16.45 5.69 -1.08
N VAL A 36 15.65 4.64 -0.90
CA VAL A 36 16.09 3.25 -0.91
C VAL A 36 15.29 2.43 -1.92
N VAL A 37 15.90 1.43 -2.53
CA VAL A 37 15.20 0.52 -3.46
C VAL A 37 14.71 -0.70 -2.68
N GLN A 38 13.41 -0.98 -2.77
CA GLN A 38 12.78 -2.18 -2.21
C GLN A 38 11.91 -2.82 -3.29
N MET A 39 12.09 -4.12 -3.56
CA MET A 39 11.34 -4.85 -4.59
C MET A 39 11.33 -4.12 -5.95
N GLY A 40 12.49 -3.58 -6.35
CA GLY A 40 12.66 -2.81 -7.59
C GLY A 40 12.00 -1.41 -7.62
N THR A 41 11.34 -1.00 -6.54
CA THR A 41 10.71 0.34 -6.44
C THR A 41 11.55 1.23 -5.53
N GLU A 42 11.86 2.46 -5.97
CA GLU A 42 12.49 3.44 -5.09
C GLU A 42 11.45 4.02 -4.13
N PHE A 43 11.79 4.11 -2.84
CA PHE A 43 10.98 4.72 -1.81
C PHE A 43 11.76 5.80 -1.08
N ARG A 44 11.05 6.84 -0.62
CA ARG A 44 11.60 7.85 0.28
C ARG A 44 10.51 8.44 1.17
N LEU A 45 10.94 9.05 2.27
CA LEU A 45 10.05 9.85 3.12
C LEU A 45 10.33 11.33 2.87
N ALA A 46 9.45 12.01 2.14
CA ALA A 46 9.58 13.43 1.86
C ALA A 46 8.94 14.27 2.99
N THR A 47 9.55 15.41 3.32
CA THR A 47 8.95 16.40 4.22
C THR A 47 8.17 17.44 3.41
N ARG A 48 6.93 17.72 3.82
CA ARG A 48 6.09 18.81 3.29
C ARG A 48 5.38 19.54 4.44
N GLY A 49 6.02 20.57 4.98
CA GLY A 49 5.56 21.23 6.21
C GLY A 49 5.54 20.23 7.38
N GLU A 50 4.41 20.15 8.08
CA GLU A 50 4.21 19.19 9.19
C GLU A 50 3.99 17.73 8.74
N TRP A 51 3.88 17.49 7.42
CA TRP A 51 3.61 16.16 6.88
C TRP A 51 4.91 15.44 6.52
N ARG A 52 4.94 14.15 6.87
CA ARG A 52 5.83 13.16 6.26
C ARG A 52 5.04 12.41 5.19
N VAL A 53 5.58 12.38 3.97
CA VAL A 53 4.92 11.81 2.79
C VAL A 53 5.74 10.62 2.32
N LEU A 54 5.17 9.41 2.43
CA LEU A 54 5.76 8.25 1.79
C LEU A 54 5.60 8.42 0.29
N GLN A 55 6.72 8.44 -0.43
CA GLN A 55 6.73 8.47 -1.88
C GLN A 55 7.36 7.21 -2.44
N TYR A 56 6.91 6.83 -3.63
CA TYR A 56 7.45 5.71 -4.38
C TYR A 56 7.67 6.11 -5.84
N LYS A 57 8.64 5.47 -6.48
CA LYS A 57 9.01 5.70 -7.88
C LYS A 57 9.42 4.37 -8.51
N PRO A 58 8.53 3.74 -9.30
CA PRO A 58 8.93 2.64 -10.16
C PRO A 58 9.92 3.12 -11.21
N LYS A 59 10.64 2.17 -11.82
CA LYS A 59 11.67 2.44 -12.81
C LYS A 59 11.08 3.22 -14.00
N GLY A 60 11.77 4.29 -14.40
CA GLY A 60 11.36 5.15 -15.52
C GLY A 60 10.07 5.94 -15.29
N ARG A 61 9.58 6.05 -14.05
CA ARG A 61 8.40 6.85 -13.68
C ARG A 61 8.78 8.03 -12.79
N ASP A 62 7.83 8.94 -12.61
CA ASP A 62 7.94 10.03 -11.64
C ASP A 62 7.61 9.57 -10.21
N TRP A 63 8.09 10.33 -9.23
CA TRP A 63 7.72 10.18 -7.83
C TRP A 63 6.21 10.38 -7.64
N ARG A 64 5.58 9.44 -6.94
CA ARG A 64 4.17 9.52 -6.55
C ARG A 64 4.01 9.37 -5.05
N ASP A 65 2.99 10.01 -4.51
CA ASP A 65 2.65 9.92 -3.10
C ASP A 65 1.86 8.62 -2.85
N ALA A 66 2.27 7.83 -1.87
CA ALA A 66 1.51 6.68 -1.37
C ALA A 66 0.51 7.15 -0.30
N TYR A 67 1.02 7.85 0.71
CA TYR A 67 0.22 8.48 1.77
C TYR A 67 1.04 9.57 2.47
N ARG A 68 0.34 10.38 3.25
CA ARG A 68 0.94 11.36 4.16
C ARG A 68 0.51 11.09 5.60
N MET A 69 1.37 11.42 6.55
CA MET A 69 1.11 11.32 7.98
C MET A 69 1.74 12.48 8.73
N LYS A 70 1.18 12.83 9.89
CA LYS A 70 1.88 13.62 10.90
C LYS A 70 2.60 12.65 11.82
N ILE A 71 3.79 13.00 12.30
CA ILE A 71 4.47 12.25 13.36
C ILE A 71 3.84 12.66 14.69
N LYS A 72 2.66 12.07 14.97
CA LYS A 72 1.89 12.30 16.18
C LYS A 72 1.53 10.95 16.80
N ASP A 73 1.86 10.79 18.06
CA ASP A 73 1.48 9.60 18.82
C ASP A 73 -0.06 9.53 18.95
N ARG A 74 -0.58 8.32 18.82
CA ARG A 74 -2.02 8.01 18.86
C ARG A 74 -2.29 6.98 19.94
N ALA A 75 -3.37 7.19 20.70
CA ALA A 75 -3.87 6.19 21.63
C ALA A 75 -4.63 5.10 20.88
N ILE A 76 -4.76 3.90 21.45
CA ILE A 76 -5.57 2.82 20.86
C ILE A 76 -7.01 3.29 20.60
N SER A 77 -7.57 4.10 21.49
CA SER A 77 -8.90 4.68 21.36
C SER A 77 -9.08 5.57 20.13
N ASP A 78 -8.01 6.20 19.61
CA ASP A 78 -8.06 6.99 18.38
C ASP A 78 -8.38 6.11 17.15
N TRP A 79 -8.22 4.79 17.26
CA TRP A 79 -8.55 3.81 16.22
C TRP A 79 -9.91 3.14 16.43
N ASN A 80 -10.70 3.54 17.42
CA ASN A 80 -12.08 3.07 17.55
C ASN A 80 -13.05 4.00 16.78
N THR A 81 -12.70 5.27 16.62
CA THR A 81 -13.56 6.29 16.00
C THR A 81 -13.64 6.17 14.48
N TRP A 82 -12.70 5.52 13.80
CA TRP A 82 -12.74 5.44 12.33
C TRP A 82 -13.96 4.70 11.78
N ARG A 83 -14.54 3.77 12.55
CA ARG A 83 -15.82 3.11 12.19
C ARG A 83 -17.03 4.00 12.48
N GLU A 84 -16.95 4.84 13.50
CA GLU A 84 -18.02 5.74 13.94
C GLU A 84 -18.15 6.97 13.03
N GLU A 85 -17.08 7.31 12.29
CA GLU A 85 -17.06 8.38 11.28
C GLU A 85 -17.63 7.96 9.91
N LEU A 86 -17.95 6.68 9.71
CA LEU A 86 -18.68 6.24 8.51
C LEU A 86 -20.16 6.61 8.67
N PRO A 87 -20.81 7.19 7.64
CA PRO A 87 -22.24 7.41 7.65
C PRO A 87 -23.00 6.13 8.03
N PRO A 88 -24.08 6.18 8.83
CA PRO A 88 -24.84 5.00 9.24
C PRO A 88 -25.38 4.17 8.06
N ASP A 89 -25.53 4.80 6.90
CA ASP A 89 -26.02 4.29 5.63
C ASP A 89 -24.90 4.11 4.59
N ALA A 90 -23.64 4.35 4.96
CA ALA A 90 -22.53 3.99 4.10
C ALA A 90 -22.48 2.48 4.03
N ASP A 91 -23.06 1.91 2.97
CA ASP A 91 -22.67 0.59 2.51
C ASP A 91 -21.18 0.69 2.20
N PRO A 92 -20.29 0.10 3.01
CA PRO A 92 -18.90 0.10 2.69
C PRO A 92 -18.79 -0.92 1.55
N VAL A 93 -19.11 -0.49 0.34
CA VAL A 93 -18.62 -1.13 -0.88
C VAL A 93 -17.11 -0.90 -0.84
N VAL A 94 -16.44 -1.65 0.02
CA VAL A 94 -14.99 -1.68 0.10
C VAL A 94 -14.59 -2.35 -1.20
N PRO A 95 -14.05 -1.61 -2.19
CA PRO A 95 -13.68 -2.21 -3.44
C PRO A 95 -12.75 -3.38 -3.13
N ARG A 96 -12.93 -4.51 -3.81
CA ARG A 96 -12.07 -5.69 -3.66
C ARG A 96 -10.62 -5.24 -3.69
N LYS A 97 -9.96 -5.22 -2.53
CA LYS A 97 -8.62 -4.69 -2.38
C LYS A 97 -7.71 -5.78 -1.89
N ARG A 98 -6.72 -6.11 -2.71
CA ARG A 98 -5.68 -7.07 -2.38
C ARG A 98 -4.34 -6.48 -2.71
N ARG A 99 -3.36 -6.83 -1.89
CA ARG A 99 -1.96 -6.51 -2.10
C ARG A 99 -1.13 -7.72 -1.70
N ARG A 100 -0.06 -7.98 -2.42
CA ARG A 100 0.92 -9.01 -2.06
C ARG A 100 2.31 -8.60 -2.53
N GLY A 101 3.31 -8.79 -1.68
CA GLY A 101 4.70 -8.84 -2.11
C GLY A 101 4.97 -10.15 -2.86
N VAL A 102 5.73 -10.08 -3.94
CA VAL A 102 6.23 -11.24 -4.70
C VAL A 102 7.76 -11.18 -4.72
N GLU A 103 8.42 -12.24 -5.19
CA GLU A 103 9.88 -12.42 -5.10
C GLU A 103 10.71 -11.18 -5.46
N ASN A 104 10.33 -10.45 -6.52
CA ASN A 104 11.05 -9.26 -7.01
C ASN A 104 10.13 -8.04 -7.20
N GLY A 105 9.02 -7.97 -6.46
CA GLY A 105 7.99 -6.98 -6.77
C GLY A 105 6.80 -6.97 -5.83
N GLN A 106 5.76 -6.30 -6.26
CA GLN A 106 4.46 -6.32 -5.59
C GLN A 106 3.32 -6.16 -6.57
N VAL A 107 2.18 -6.73 -6.20
CA VAL A 107 0.94 -6.66 -6.98
C VAL A 107 -0.18 -6.13 -6.12
N THR A 108 -1.08 -5.38 -6.77
CA THR A 108 -2.30 -4.86 -6.16
C THR A 108 -3.48 -5.10 -7.09
N LEU A 109 -4.61 -5.47 -6.51
CA LEU A 109 -5.89 -5.56 -7.20
C LEU A 109 -6.86 -4.67 -6.44
N VAL A 110 -7.42 -3.66 -7.08
CA VAL A 110 -8.44 -2.77 -6.52
C VAL A 110 -9.64 -2.77 -7.46
N ALA A 111 -10.77 -3.32 -7.00
CA ALA A 111 -11.91 -3.63 -7.87
C ALA A 111 -11.45 -4.46 -9.09
N ASN A 112 -11.58 -3.91 -10.30
CA ASN A 112 -11.12 -4.51 -11.55
C ASN A 112 -9.78 -3.95 -12.05
N LEU A 113 -9.06 -3.17 -11.25
CA LEU A 113 -7.76 -2.62 -11.63
C LEU A 113 -6.64 -3.47 -11.03
N PHE A 114 -5.93 -4.21 -11.89
CA PHE A 114 -4.73 -4.92 -11.50
C PHE A 114 -3.50 -4.09 -11.84
N ARG A 115 -2.63 -3.89 -10.85
CA ARG A 115 -1.32 -3.25 -11.01
C ARG A 115 -0.24 -4.19 -10.51
N SER A 116 0.82 -4.31 -11.29
CA SER A 116 2.05 -4.98 -10.88
C SER A 116 3.22 -4.00 -10.97
N ILE A 117 4.16 -4.13 -10.02
CA ILE A 117 5.50 -3.54 -10.11
C ILE A 117 6.46 -4.69 -9.87
N ILE A 118 7.10 -5.19 -10.92
CA ILE A 118 7.94 -6.39 -10.91
C ILE A 118 9.29 -6.00 -11.50
N GLY A 119 10.38 -6.21 -10.75
CA GLY A 119 11.70 -5.71 -11.14
C GLY A 119 11.74 -4.18 -11.33
N GLY A 120 10.83 -3.46 -10.69
CA GLY A 120 10.65 -2.02 -10.83
C GLY A 120 9.83 -1.58 -12.04
N GLU A 121 9.51 -2.47 -12.97
CA GLU A 121 8.67 -2.15 -14.13
C GLU A 121 7.19 -2.18 -13.72
N GLU A 122 6.49 -1.05 -13.90
CA GLU A 122 5.09 -0.92 -13.55
C GLU A 122 4.18 -1.20 -14.74
N THR A 123 3.22 -2.11 -14.54
CA THR A 123 2.09 -2.33 -15.45
C THR A 123 0.77 -2.12 -14.73
N VAL A 124 -0.21 -1.59 -15.46
CA VAL A 124 -1.58 -1.39 -14.98
C VAL A 124 -2.52 -1.92 -16.05
N LYS A 125 -3.47 -2.77 -15.66
CA LYS A 125 -4.50 -3.30 -16.56
C LYS A 125 -5.86 -3.34 -15.88
N HIS A 126 -6.90 -3.11 -16.67
CA HIS A 126 -8.27 -3.41 -16.28
C HIS A 126 -8.53 -4.90 -16.54
N VAL A 127 -8.99 -5.60 -15.51
CA VAL A 127 -9.49 -6.97 -15.59
C VAL A 127 -10.83 -6.93 -16.32
N ARG A 128 -10.93 -7.67 -17.43
CA ARG A 128 -12.05 -7.54 -18.38
C ARG A 128 -13.19 -8.50 -18.08
N ASP A 129 -12.86 -9.68 -17.58
CA ASP A 129 -13.81 -10.77 -17.34
C ASP A 129 -13.38 -11.62 -16.14
N GLU A 130 -14.24 -12.57 -15.78
CA GLU A 130 -14.05 -13.46 -14.64
C GLU A 130 -12.89 -14.45 -14.85
N ALA A 131 -12.65 -14.89 -16.08
CA ALA A 131 -11.57 -15.83 -16.37
C ALA A 131 -10.20 -15.18 -16.12
N GLU A 132 -10.01 -13.94 -16.59
CA GLU A 132 -8.81 -13.15 -16.31
C GLU A 132 -8.66 -12.87 -14.81
N LEU A 133 -9.77 -12.63 -14.11
CA LEU A 133 -9.78 -12.44 -12.66
C LEU A 133 -9.29 -13.70 -11.93
N ILE A 134 -9.80 -14.87 -12.30
CA ILE A 134 -9.41 -16.17 -11.72
C ILE A 134 -7.93 -16.45 -11.99
N GLU A 135 -7.45 -16.17 -13.20
CA GLU A 135 -6.03 -16.32 -13.56
C GLU A 135 -5.15 -15.48 -12.63
N ILE A 136 -5.41 -14.17 -12.54
CA ILE A 136 -4.66 -13.25 -11.66
C ILE A 136 -4.70 -13.71 -10.20
N MET A 137 -5.89 -14.10 -9.73
CA MET A 137 -6.09 -14.56 -8.35
C MET A 137 -5.31 -15.84 -8.05
N THR A 138 -5.29 -16.78 -8.99
CA THR A 138 -4.56 -18.05 -8.85
C THR A 138 -3.06 -17.79 -8.87
N THR A 139 -2.57 -17.02 -9.84
CA THR A 139 -1.14 -16.71 -9.99
C THR A 139 -0.57 -16.01 -8.78
N TYR A 140 -1.25 -14.99 -8.27
CA TYR A 140 -0.67 -14.11 -7.26
C TYR A 140 -1.16 -14.37 -5.85
N TRP A 141 -2.31 -15.00 -5.64
CA TRP A 141 -2.84 -15.30 -4.30
C TRP A 141 -3.06 -16.79 -4.05
N GLY A 142 -2.91 -17.67 -5.06
CA GLY A 142 -3.15 -19.09 -4.92
C GLY A 142 -4.64 -19.43 -4.75
N GLU A 143 -5.54 -18.50 -5.13
CA GLU A 143 -6.99 -18.64 -4.97
C GLU A 143 -7.64 -18.84 -6.33
N SER A 144 -8.35 -19.97 -6.51
CA SER A 144 -9.04 -20.32 -7.77
C SER A 144 -10.48 -19.81 -7.86
N ALA A 145 -11.04 -19.29 -6.77
CA ALA A 145 -12.37 -18.69 -6.74
C ALA A 145 -12.28 -17.22 -6.28
N PRO A 146 -13.01 -16.29 -6.90
CA PRO A 146 -13.21 -14.98 -6.28
C PRO A 146 -13.85 -15.19 -4.90
N ILE A 147 -13.33 -14.55 -3.85
CA ILE A 147 -14.00 -14.55 -2.54
C ILE A 147 -15.42 -14.05 -2.79
N VAL A 148 -16.40 -14.90 -2.50
CA VAL A 148 -17.82 -14.61 -2.61
C VAL A 148 -18.11 -13.37 -1.77
N GLY A 149 -18.57 -12.32 -2.44
CA GLY A 149 -18.91 -11.05 -1.82
C GLY A 149 -19.42 -10.11 -2.89
N TYR A 150 -20.75 -10.06 -3.00
CA TYR A 150 -21.60 -9.19 -3.81
C TYR A 150 -21.96 -9.73 -5.21
N GLU A 151 -23.03 -10.52 -5.23
CA GLU A 151 -23.99 -10.48 -6.35
C GLU A 151 -24.48 -9.03 -6.50
N ARG A 152 -24.64 -8.59 -7.75
CA ARG A 152 -25.12 -7.26 -8.11
C ARG A 152 -26.58 -7.04 -7.71
#